data_AF-A0A7R9SZK7-F1
#
_entry.id   AF-A0A7R9SZK7-F1
#
_cell.length_a   1.000
_cell.length_b   1.000
_cell.length_c   1.000
_cell.angle_alpha   90.00
_cell.angle_beta   90.00
_cell.angle_gamma   90.00
#
_symmetry.space_group_name_H-M   'P 1'
#
loop_
_entity.id
_entity.type
_entity.pdbx_description
1 polymer ?
#
loop_
_entity_poly.entity_id
_entity_poly.type
_entity_poly.pdbx_seq_one_letter_code
_entity_poly.pdbx_strand_id
1 'polypeptide(L)'
;HERARRGRRARMDALEQKQEEVNAAGAQVRALKAQNADADAIAAAIAELKRLKVDLEKDLNALKEAGNAEAKAKEEFRAKLGQLLEGRLFYIPSFKIYGGVAGLYDYGPPGCAVKSNVQQFWRQHFVLEESMLEVECPAVTPEPVLRASGHVEKFTDLMVNDVATKDCFRADHLLEEVVEELLRDPMLKADRRRELEDLQARIDELNVEQMSAALKDTNTKAPVTGNDLSEPYPFNLM
;
A
#
# COMPACT_ATOMS: atom_id res chain seq x y z
N HIS A 1 -12.64 -1.19 -14.05
CA HIS A 1 -12.20 -1.42 -12.66
C HIS A 1 -13.01 -2.52 -11.95
N GLU A 2 -14.35 -2.46 -11.89
CA GLU A 2 -15.16 -3.47 -11.18
C GLU A 2 -15.08 -4.91 -11.73
N ARG A 3 -15.06 -5.10 -13.05
CA ARG A 3 -14.92 -6.44 -13.65
C ARG A 3 -13.59 -7.11 -13.31
N ALA A 4 -12.51 -6.34 -13.23
CA ALA A 4 -11.19 -6.83 -12.84
C ALA A 4 -11.15 -7.25 -11.36
N ARG A 5 -11.76 -6.45 -10.47
CA ARG A 5 -11.91 -6.78 -9.04
C ARG A 5 -12.74 -8.05 -8.82
N ARG A 6 -13.86 -8.22 -9.54
CA ARG A 6 -14.69 -9.44 -9.48
C ARG A 6 -13.93 -10.69 -9.95
N GLY A 7 -13.14 -10.56 -11.03
CA GLY A 7 -12.31 -11.66 -11.55
C GLY A 7 -11.19 -12.08 -10.59
N ARG A 8 -10.54 -11.12 -9.92
CA ARG A 8 -9.48 -11.41 -8.94
C ARG A 8 -10.04 -12.10 -7.70
N ARG A 9 -11.19 -11.64 -7.18
CA ARG A 9 -11.85 -12.25 -6.02
C ARG A 9 -12.28 -13.70 -6.29
N ALA A 10 -12.93 -13.96 -7.43
CA ALA A 10 -13.30 -15.33 -7.81
C ALA A 10 -12.09 -16.28 -7.95
N ARG A 11 -10.94 -15.77 -8.40
CA ARG A 11 -9.68 -16.56 -8.46
C ARG A 11 -9.09 -16.83 -7.08
N MET A 12 -9.21 -15.87 -6.14
CA MET A 12 -8.81 -16.07 -4.75
C MET A 12 -9.70 -17.10 -4.05
N ASP A 13 -11.03 -17.00 -4.22
CA ASP A 13 -11.98 -17.96 -3.66
C ASP A 13 -11.72 -19.39 -4.17
N ALA A 14 -11.36 -19.53 -5.46
CA ALA A 14 -11.00 -20.82 -6.04
C ALA A 14 -9.67 -21.39 -5.50
N LEU A 15 -8.70 -20.53 -5.17
CA LEU A 15 -7.46 -20.97 -4.52
C LEU A 15 -7.70 -21.42 -3.07
N GLU A 16 -8.59 -20.72 -2.35
CA GLU A 16 -8.98 -21.09 -0.99
C GLU A 16 -9.60 -22.49 -0.95
N GLN A 17 -10.53 -22.79 -1.87
CA GLN A 17 -11.10 -24.13 -2.02
C GLN A 17 -10.04 -25.20 -2.32
N LYS A 18 -9.10 -24.94 -3.24
CA LYS A 18 -8.02 -25.89 -3.54
C LYS A 18 -7.06 -26.09 -2.36
N GLN A 19 -6.83 -25.06 -1.56
CA GLN A 19 -6.04 -25.17 -0.35
C GLN A 19 -6.75 -26.01 0.72
N GLU A 20 -8.07 -25.91 0.84
CA GLU A 20 -8.89 -26.78 1.69
C GLU A 20 -8.84 -28.24 1.22
N GLU A 21 -8.92 -28.50 -0.09
CA GLU A 21 -8.78 -29.84 -0.67
C GLU A 21 -7.41 -30.46 -0.37
N VAL A 22 -6.32 -29.70 -0.50
CA VAL A 22 -4.96 -30.14 -0.12
C VAL A 22 -4.88 -30.45 1.37
N ASN A 23 -5.51 -29.62 2.22
CA ASN A 23 -5.53 -29.84 3.67
C ASN A 23 -6.32 -31.10 4.03
N ALA A 24 -7.47 -31.34 3.38
CA ALA A 24 -8.30 -32.52 3.55
C ALA A 24 -7.58 -33.80 3.10
N ALA A 25 -6.96 -33.79 1.91
CA ALA A 25 -6.14 -34.90 1.42
C ALA A 25 -4.95 -35.19 2.35
N GLY A 26 -4.32 -34.14 2.89
CA GLY A 26 -3.26 -34.27 3.90
C GLY A 26 -3.76 -34.93 5.21
N ALA A 27 -4.97 -34.58 5.65
CA ALA A 27 -5.60 -35.20 6.82
C ALA A 27 -5.95 -36.68 6.56
N GLN A 28 -6.42 -37.00 5.35
CA GLN A 28 -6.72 -38.37 4.95
C GLN A 28 -5.47 -39.26 4.96
N VAL A 29 -4.32 -38.78 4.43
CA VAL A 29 -3.05 -39.51 4.49
C VAL A 29 -2.61 -39.77 5.95
N ARG A 30 -2.79 -38.78 6.84
CA ARG A 30 -2.48 -38.95 8.28
C ARG A 30 -3.40 -39.97 8.94
N ALA A 31 -4.70 -39.94 8.62
CA ALA A 31 -5.69 -40.88 9.17
C ALA A 31 -5.41 -42.32 8.71
N LEU A 32 -5.11 -42.55 7.43
CA LEU A 32 -4.78 -43.87 6.89
C LEU A 32 -3.50 -44.45 7.51
N LYS A 33 -2.49 -43.61 7.77
CA LYS A 33 -1.28 -44.02 8.49
C LYS A 33 -1.55 -44.36 9.96
N ALA A 34 -2.42 -43.59 10.63
CA ALA A 34 -2.79 -43.85 12.02
C ALA A 34 -3.61 -45.15 12.19
N GLN A 35 -4.41 -45.50 11.18
CA GLN A 35 -5.23 -46.72 11.17
C GLN A 35 -4.48 -47.97 10.67
N ASN A 36 -3.17 -47.87 10.36
CA ASN A 36 -2.38 -48.94 9.72
C ASN A 36 -3.09 -49.53 8.50
N ALA A 37 -3.66 -48.66 7.66
CA ALA A 37 -4.32 -49.07 6.42
C ALA A 37 -3.33 -49.71 5.44
N ASP A 38 -3.88 -50.40 4.43
CA ASP A 38 -3.09 -51.08 3.40
C ASP A 38 -2.11 -50.13 2.68
N ALA A 39 -0.94 -50.67 2.31
CA ALA A 39 0.15 -49.90 1.72
C ALA A 39 -0.26 -49.25 0.38
N ASP A 40 -1.11 -49.92 -0.41
CA ASP A 40 -1.58 -49.40 -1.70
C ASP A 40 -2.57 -48.24 -1.50
N ALA A 41 -3.41 -48.32 -0.46
CA ALA A 41 -4.32 -47.23 -0.10
C ALA A 41 -3.57 -45.98 0.37
N ILE A 42 -2.50 -46.15 1.14
CA ILE A 42 -1.62 -45.04 1.56
C ILE A 42 -0.89 -44.45 0.34
N ALA A 43 -0.39 -45.29 -0.57
CA ALA A 43 0.31 -44.85 -1.77
C ALA A 43 -0.61 -44.05 -2.70
N ALA A 44 -1.86 -44.51 -2.91
CA ALA A 44 -2.86 -43.81 -3.71
C ALA A 44 -3.22 -42.44 -3.12
N ALA A 45 -3.44 -42.35 -1.79
CA ALA A 45 -3.72 -41.08 -1.12
C ALA A 45 -2.54 -40.10 -1.18
N ILE A 46 -1.30 -40.59 -1.10
CA ILE A 46 -0.09 -39.77 -1.28
C ILE A 46 0.02 -39.27 -2.72
N ALA A 47 -0.30 -40.09 -3.72
CA ALA A 47 -0.27 -39.69 -5.12
C ALA A 47 -1.29 -38.57 -5.41
N GLU A 48 -2.51 -38.69 -4.86
CA GLU A 48 -3.54 -37.67 -4.98
C GLU A 48 -3.14 -36.37 -4.26
N LEU A 49 -2.60 -36.45 -3.05
CA LEU A 49 -2.07 -35.29 -2.33
C LEU A 49 -0.96 -34.58 -3.12
N LYS A 50 -0.06 -35.34 -3.75
CA LYS A 50 0.99 -34.77 -4.60
C LYS A 50 0.39 -34.05 -5.81
N ARG A 51 -0.60 -34.64 -6.47
CA ARG A 51 -1.27 -34.01 -7.63
C ARG A 51 -1.93 -32.69 -7.23
N LEU A 52 -2.74 -32.69 -6.17
CA LEU A 52 -3.42 -31.49 -5.67
C LEU A 52 -2.44 -30.37 -5.29
N LYS A 53 -1.28 -30.72 -4.69
CA LYS A 53 -0.23 -29.74 -4.38
C LYS A 53 0.37 -29.10 -5.63
N VAL A 54 0.65 -29.89 -6.66
CA VAL A 54 1.20 -29.39 -7.94
C VAL A 54 0.20 -28.47 -8.64
N ASP A 55 -1.08 -28.86 -8.67
CA ASP A 55 -2.14 -28.05 -9.28
C ASP A 55 -2.33 -26.72 -8.54
N LEU A 56 -2.34 -26.77 -7.20
CA LEU A 56 -2.41 -25.57 -6.36
C LEU A 56 -1.21 -24.64 -6.60
N GLU A 57 0.02 -25.18 -6.63
CA GLU A 57 1.24 -24.40 -6.87
C GLU A 57 1.24 -23.75 -8.26
N LYS A 58 0.75 -24.45 -9.29
CA LYS A 58 0.62 -23.92 -10.64
C LYS A 58 -0.33 -22.73 -10.71
N ASP A 59 -1.51 -22.85 -10.11
CA ASP A 59 -2.49 -21.77 -10.09
C ASP A 59 -2.03 -20.59 -9.23
N LEU A 60 -1.29 -20.88 -8.15
CA LEU A 60 -0.66 -19.87 -7.32
C LEU A 60 0.32 -19.02 -8.10
N ASN A 61 1.22 -19.68 -8.84
CA ASN A 61 2.21 -19.01 -9.66
C ASN A 61 1.54 -18.20 -10.77
N ALA A 62 0.51 -18.74 -11.42
CA ALA A 62 -0.26 -18.00 -12.42
C ALA A 62 -0.93 -16.73 -11.85
N LEU A 63 -1.44 -16.78 -10.61
CA LEU A 63 -2.04 -15.62 -9.95
C LEU A 63 -1.00 -14.58 -9.54
N LYS A 64 0.15 -15.02 -9.01
CA LYS A 64 1.29 -14.15 -8.70
C LYS A 64 1.80 -13.43 -9.94
N GLU A 65 2.01 -14.16 -11.04
CA GLU A 65 2.42 -13.59 -12.32
C GLU A 65 1.42 -12.57 -12.86
N ALA A 66 0.12 -12.85 -12.78
CA ALA A 66 -0.92 -11.93 -13.22
C ALA A 66 -0.95 -10.63 -12.39
N GLY A 67 -0.82 -10.74 -11.06
CA GLY A 67 -0.74 -9.57 -10.17
C GLY A 67 0.52 -8.73 -10.42
N ASN A 68 1.66 -9.39 -10.61
CA ASN A 68 2.93 -8.74 -10.93
C ASN A 68 2.87 -8.02 -12.28
N ALA A 69 2.22 -8.61 -13.28
CA ALA A 69 2.04 -8.00 -14.59
C ALA A 69 1.20 -6.71 -14.54
N GLU A 70 0.12 -6.67 -13.75
CA GLU A 70 -0.70 -5.46 -13.57
C GLU A 70 0.08 -4.35 -12.86
N ALA A 71 0.78 -4.67 -11.77
CA ALA A 71 1.62 -3.72 -11.06
C ALA A 71 2.73 -3.16 -11.97
N LYS A 72 3.40 -4.02 -12.73
CA LYS A 72 4.42 -3.64 -13.71
C LYS A 72 3.87 -2.74 -14.80
N ALA A 73 2.70 -3.06 -15.37
CA ALA A 73 2.07 -2.22 -16.39
C ALA A 73 1.71 -0.83 -15.87
N LYS A 74 1.22 -0.74 -14.62
CA LYS A 74 0.92 0.54 -13.95
C LYS A 74 2.19 1.36 -13.75
N GLU A 75 3.28 0.73 -13.32
CA GLU A 75 4.57 1.40 -13.12
C GLU A 75 5.19 1.85 -14.45
N GLU A 76 5.14 1.02 -15.49
CA GLU A 76 5.57 1.41 -16.84
C GLU A 76 4.77 2.59 -17.39
N PHE A 77 3.45 2.60 -17.17
CA PHE A 77 2.60 3.73 -17.56
C PHE A 77 2.97 5.00 -16.79
N ARG A 78 3.15 4.91 -15.46
CA ARG A 78 3.56 6.01 -14.61
C ARG A 78 4.91 6.58 -15.06
N ALA A 79 5.89 5.73 -15.33
CA ALA A 79 7.21 6.12 -15.80
C ALA A 79 7.14 6.83 -17.17
N LYS A 80 6.39 6.27 -18.13
CA LYS A 80 6.19 6.88 -19.46
C LYS A 80 5.48 8.23 -19.35
N LEU A 81 4.45 8.33 -18.51
CA LEU A 81 3.72 9.57 -18.29
C LEU A 81 4.62 10.62 -17.63
N GLY A 82 5.39 10.24 -16.61
CA GLY A 82 6.35 11.14 -15.95
C GLY A 82 7.38 11.69 -16.94
N GLN A 83 7.98 10.82 -17.76
CA GLN A 83 8.92 11.23 -18.82
C GLN A 83 8.29 12.17 -19.84
N LEU A 84 7.03 11.93 -20.23
CA LEU A 84 6.31 12.80 -21.16
C LEU A 84 6.05 14.17 -20.54
N LEU A 85 5.55 14.22 -19.31
CA LEU A 85 5.22 15.47 -18.63
C LEU A 85 6.46 16.31 -18.37
N GLU A 86 7.55 15.69 -17.92
CA GLU A 86 8.83 16.37 -17.72
C GLU A 86 9.47 16.79 -19.06
N GLY A 87 9.50 15.90 -20.05
CA GLY A 87 10.06 16.18 -21.38
C GLY A 87 9.30 17.25 -22.17
N ARG A 88 8.03 17.49 -21.82
CA ARG A 88 7.20 18.58 -22.35
C ARG A 88 7.10 19.78 -21.40
N LEU A 89 7.84 19.75 -20.30
CA LEU A 89 7.91 20.81 -19.29
C LEU A 89 6.52 21.20 -18.74
N PHE A 90 5.66 20.21 -18.47
CA PHE A 90 4.46 20.45 -17.65
C PHE A 90 4.84 20.76 -16.21
N TYR A 91 5.75 19.98 -15.64
CA TYR A 91 6.40 20.27 -14.38
C TYR A 91 7.84 19.74 -14.41
N ILE A 92 8.68 20.22 -13.49
CA ILE A 92 10.05 19.76 -13.27
C ILE A 92 10.37 19.87 -11.77
N PRO A 93 11.22 18.98 -11.20
CA PRO A 93 11.67 19.16 -9.82
C PRO A 93 12.31 20.54 -9.61
N SER A 94 11.89 21.26 -8.56
CA SER A 94 12.44 22.58 -8.27
C SER A 94 13.94 22.46 -7.96
N PHE A 95 14.72 23.45 -8.40
CA PHE A 95 16.17 23.48 -8.20
C PHE A 95 16.94 22.28 -8.80
N LYS A 96 16.42 21.66 -9.87
CA LYS A 96 17.01 20.44 -10.48
C LYS A 96 18.52 20.54 -10.76
N ILE A 97 19.01 21.70 -11.22
CA ILE A 97 20.44 21.90 -11.51
C ILE A 97 21.34 21.90 -10.26
N TYR A 98 20.76 22.00 -9.06
CA TYR A 98 21.42 21.96 -7.77
C TYR A 98 21.17 20.63 -7.01
N GLY A 99 20.65 19.60 -7.69
CA GLY A 99 20.33 18.31 -7.08
C GLY A 99 18.84 18.12 -6.75
N GLY A 100 18.05 19.18 -6.84
CA GLY A 100 16.62 19.14 -6.57
C GLY A 100 16.26 19.06 -5.09
N VAL A 101 15.00 19.36 -4.77
CA VAL A 101 14.46 19.19 -3.42
C VAL A 101 13.19 18.35 -3.52
N ALA A 102 13.18 17.20 -2.83
CA ALA A 102 12.02 16.31 -2.82
C ALA A 102 10.77 17.05 -2.30
N GLY A 103 9.62 16.82 -2.94
CA GLY A 103 8.36 17.47 -2.61
C GLY A 103 8.14 18.85 -3.26
N LEU A 104 9.15 19.45 -3.89
CA LEU A 104 9.03 20.75 -4.57
C LEU A 104 9.10 20.60 -6.11
N TYR A 105 8.18 21.26 -6.81
CA TYR A 105 8.09 21.22 -8.26
C TYR A 105 7.75 22.60 -8.85
N ASP A 106 8.41 22.91 -9.97
CA ASP A 106 8.14 24.10 -10.77
C ASP A 106 7.24 23.73 -11.96
N TYR A 107 6.16 24.49 -12.17
CA TYR A 107 5.30 24.30 -13.34
C TYR A 107 5.88 25.06 -14.55
N GLY A 108 6.02 24.37 -15.67
CA GLY A 108 6.39 25.02 -16.94
C GLY A 108 5.18 25.54 -17.70
N PRO A 109 5.37 26.08 -18.92
CA PRO A 109 4.32 26.80 -19.65
C PRO A 109 3.00 26.03 -19.82
N PRO A 110 2.99 24.77 -20.29
CA PRO A 110 1.74 24.02 -20.40
C PRO A 110 1.15 23.65 -19.02
N GLY A 111 1.98 23.41 -18.01
CA GLY A 111 1.53 23.13 -16.65
C GLY A 111 0.84 24.33 -16.00
N CYS A 112 1.39 25.53 -16.17
CA CYS A 112 0.78 26.79 -15.73
C CYS A 112 -0.58 27.01 -16.39
N ALA A 113 -0.70 26.75 -17.70
CA ALA A 113 -1.97 26.86 -18.42
C ALA A 113 -3.02 25.88 -17.87
N VAL A 114 -2.65 24.61 -17.66
CA VAL A 114 -3.54 23.61 -17.06
C VAL A 114 -3.96 24.01 -15.65
N LYS A 115 -3.02 24.41 -14.79
CA LYS A 115 -3.31 24.86 -13.42
C LYS A 115 -4.31 26.02 -13.42
N SER A 116 -4.07 27.04 -14.25
CA SER A 116 -4.97 28.19 -14.38
C SER A 116 -6.36 27.78 -14.85
N ASN A 117 -6.47 26.90 -15.85
CA ASN A 117 -7.75 26.41 -16.34
C ASN A 117 -8.53 25.65 -15.26
N VAL A 118 -7.87 24.81 -14.46
CA VAL A 118 -8.49 24.08 -13.34
C VAL A 118 -8.99 25.05 -12.27
N GLN A 119 -8.16 26.04 -11.88
CA GLN A 119 -8.54 27.06 -10.91
C GLN A 119 -9.73 27.89 -11.38
N GLN A 120 -9.73 28.31 -12.65
CA GLN A 120 -10.82 29.07 -13.25
C GLN A 120 -12.12 28.26 -13.31
N PHE A 121 -12.04 26.99 -13.68
CA PHE A 121 -13.21 26.10 -13.69
C PHE A 121 -13.78 25.90 -12.29
N TRP A 122 -12.92 25.63 -11.29
CA TRP A 122 -13.33 25.50 -9.90
C TRP A 122 -14.01 26.78 -9.40
N ARG A 123 -13.45 27.95 -9.70
CA ARG A 123 -14.00 29.25 -9.33
C ARG A 123 -15.36 29.49 -9.99
N GLN A 124 -15.51 29.15 -11.26
CA GLN A 124 -16.80 29.24 -11.94
C GLN A 124 -17.85 28.37 -11.25
N HIS A 125 -17.51 27.11 -10.97
CA HIS A 125 -18.45 26.13 -10.44
C HIS A 125 -18.82 26.35 -8.97
N PHE A 126 -17.92 26.86 -8.13
CA PHE A 126 -18.20 27.03 -6.70
C PHE A 126 -18.38 28.48 -6.30
N VAL A 127 -17.45 29.36 -6.66
CA VAL A 127 -17.49 30.76 -6.20
C VAL A 127 -18.61 31.51 -6.91
N LEU A 128 -18.70 31.41 -8.23
CA LEU A 128 -19.67 32.18 -9.01
C LEU A 128 -21.07 31.56 -8.98
N GLU A 129 -21.20 30.25 -9.19
CA GLU A 129 -22.52 29.57 -9.17
C GLU A 129 -23.19 29.65 -7.80
N GLU A 130 -22.46 29.47 -6.69
CA GLU A 130 -23.01 29.55 -5.33
C GLU A 130 -22.89 30.96 -4.71
N SER A 131 -22.42 31.96 -5.48
CA SER A 131 -22.25 33.35 -5.03
C SER A 131 -21.43 33.50 -3.73
N MET A 132 -20.33 32.76 -3.61
CA MET A 132 -19.45 32.79 -2.44
C MET A 132 -18.62 34.09 -2.39
N LEU A 133 -18.28 34.54 -1.18
CA LEU A 133 -17.37 35.67 -0.96
C LEU A 133 -15.91 35.19 -1.02
N GLU A 134 -15.23 35.52 -2.11
CA GLU A 134 -13.81 35.20 -2.32
C GLU A 134 -12.91 36.22 -1.60
N VAL A 135 -11.91 35.74 -0.85
CA VAL A 135 -10.92 36.56 -0.13
C VAL A 135 -9.52 35.96 -0.29
N GLU A 136 -8.49 36.80 -0.27
CA GLU A 136 -7.08 36.39 -0.30
C GLU A 136 -6.39 36.79 1.01
N CYS A 137 -5.68 35.84 1.62
CA CYS A 137 -5.02 35.99 2.92
C CYS A 137 -3.50 35.74 2.79
N PRO A 138 -2.67 36.32 3.68
CA PRO A 138 -1.23 36.06 3.68
C PRO A 138 -0.91 34.60 4.07
N ALA A 139 0.16 34.04 3.51
CA ALA A 139 0.62 32.69 3.83
C ALA A 139 1.32 32.62 5.21
N VAL A 140 2.07 33.66 5.58
CA VAL A 140 2.76 33.74 6.87
C VAL A 140 1.72 33.97 7.97
N THR A 141 1.61 33.01 8.89
CA THR A 141 0.58 32.99 9.93
C THR A 141 1.20 33.07 11.33
N PRO A 142 0.78 34.00 12.21
CA PRO A 142 1.27 34.07 13.57
C PRO A 142 0.93 32.81 14.39
N GLU A 143 1.88 32.32 15.19
CA GLU A 143 1.72 31.12 16.02
C GLU A 143 0.44 31.09 16.88
N PRO A 144 -0.01 32.19 17.54
CA PRO A 144 -1.23 32.16 18.33
C PRO A 144 -2.48 31.75 17.55
N VAL A 145 -2.54 32.04 16.25
CA VAL A 145 -3.65 31.65 15.36
C VAL A 145 -3.66 30.15 15.13
N LEU A 146 -2.48 29.56 14.87
CA LEU A 146 -2.31 28.12 14.66
C LEU A 146 -2.51 27.32 15.95
N ARG A 147 -2.16 27.92 17.09
CA ARG A 147 -2.44 27.36 18.42
C ARG A 147 -3.94 27.36 18.69
N ALA A 148 -4.62 28.47 18.45
CA ALA A 148 -6.07 28.58 18.66
C ALA A 148 -6.87 27.62 17.77
N SER A 149 -6.41 27.36 16.54
CA SER A 149 -7.03 26.38 15.64
C SER A 149 -6.64 24.92 15.94
N GLY A 150 -5.67 24.69 16.83
CA GLY A 150 -5.19 23.37 17.23
C GLY A 150 -4.13 22.73 16.32
N HIS A 151 -3.66 23.41 15.28
CA HIS A 151 -2.66 22.86 14.36
C HIS A 151 -1.29 22.62 15.03
N VAL A 152 -0.93 23.45 16.01
CA VAL A 152 0.32 23.28 16.78
C VAL A 152 0.37 21.93 17.50
N GLU A 153 -0.78 21.40 17.92
CA GLU A 153 -0.85 20.16 18.69
C GLU A 153 -1.27 18.94 17.86
N LYS A 154 -2.12 19.14 16.84
CA LYS A 154 -2.81 18.05 16.15
C LYS A 154 -2.42 17.85 14.69
N PHE A 155 -1.73 18.80 14.07
CA PHE A 155 -1.30 18.67 12.67
C PHE A 155 0.03 17.91 12.59
N THR A 156 -0.02 16.63 12.98
CA THR A 156 1.16 15.79 13.18
C THR A 156 1.00 14.45 12.46
N ASP A 157 2.05 14.01 11.77
CA ASP A 157 2.20 12.62 11.33
C ASP A 157 3.03 11.83 12.33
N LEU A 158 2.86 10.50 12.36
CA LEU A 158 3.75 9.61 13.10
C LEU A 158 4.98 9.29 12.25
N MET A 159 6.17 9.55 12.78
CA MET A 159 7.45 9.29 12.12
C MET A 159 8.23 8.20 12.85
N VAL A 160 9.07 7.49 12.10
CA VAL A 160 10.02 6.49 12.60
C VAL A 160 11.39 6.71 11.94
N ASN A 161 12.46 6.39 12.65
CA ASN A 161 13.83 6.58 12.16
C ASN A 161 14.54 5.24 12.03
N ASP A 162 15.35 5.08 10.99
CA ASP A 162 16.34 3.99 10.93
C ASP A 162 17.34 4.17 12.08
N VAL A 163 17.50 3.14 12.92
CA VAL A 163 18.37 3.23 14.10
C VAL A 163 19.83 3.51 13.75
N ALA A 164 20.31 3.07 12.58
CA ALA A 164 21.69 3.20 12.12
C ALA A 164 21.92 4.48 11.30
N THR A 165 21.09 4.76 10.29
CA THR A 165 21.30 5.91 9.40
C THR A 165 20.66 7.20 9.88
N LYS A 166 19.65 7.09 10.77
CA LYS A 166 18.78 8.19 11.22
C LYS A 166 17.91 8.78 10.11
N ASP A 167 17.75 8.08 8.99
CA ASP A 167 16.78 8.47 7.98
C ASP A 167 15.37 8.39 8.55
N CYS A 168 14.56 9.42 8.29
CA CYS A 168 13.21 9.55 8.80
C CYS A 168 12.19 9.05 7.77
N PHE A 169 11.23 8.26 8.22
CA PHE A 169 10.14 7.73 7.41
C PHE A 169 8.80 8.01 8.08
N ARG A 170 7.78 8.24 7.25
CA ARG A 170 6.39 8.28 7.67
C ARG A 170 5.93 6.86 8.03
N ALA A 171 5.49 6.68 9.28
CA ALA A 171 5.19 5.36 9.83
C ALA A 171 3.97 4.71 9.17
N ASP A 172 2.96 5.52 8.85
CA ASP A 172 1.74 5.13 8.15
C ASP A 172 2.03 4.59 6.74
N HIS A 173 2.77 5.35 5.93
CA HIS A 173 3.15 4.93 4.58
C HIS A 173 4.00 3.65 4.61
N LEU A 174 4.95 3.57 5.54
CA LEU A 174 5.82 2.41 5.67
C LEU A 174 5.03 1.16 6.08
N LEU A 175 4.08 1.31 7.01
CA LEU A 175 3.19 0.22 7.39
C LEU A 175 2.28 -0.17 6.22
N GLU A 176 1.71 0.79 5.50
CA GLU A 176 0.84 0.55 4.34
C GLU A 176 1.55 -0.26 3.26
N GLU A 177 2.79 0.09 2.91
CA GLU A 177 3.59 -0.64 1.93
C GLU A 177 3.83 -2.11 2.34
N VAL A 178 4.18 -2.35 3.60
CA VAL A 178 4.39 -3.70 4.13
C VAL A 178 3.09 -4.50 4.18
N VAL A 179 1.99 -3.87 4.62
CA VAL A 179 0.67 -4.51 4.67
C VAL A 179 0.20 -4.87 3.26
N GLU A 180 0.39 -3.99 2.28
CA GLU A 180 0.11 -4.29 0.88
C GLU A 180 0.93 -5.48 0.37
N GLU A 181 2.22 -5.55 0.71
CA GLU A 181 3.09 -6.66 0.32
C GLU A 181 2.61 -7.98 0.93
N LEU A 182 2.26 -7.99 2.22
CA LEU A 182 1.71 -9.17 2.90
C LEU A 182 0.37 -9.60 2.29
N LEU A 183 -0.50 -8.66 1.96
CA LEU A 183 -1.81 -8.95 1.34
C LEU A 183 -1.68 -9.47 -0.09
N ARG A 184 -0.57 -9.20 -0.79
CA ARG A 184 -0.27 -9.79 -2.11
C ARG A 184 0.05 -11.28 -2.01
N ASP A 185 0.43 -11.81 -0.85
CA ASP A 185 0.64 -13.25 -0.70
C ASP A 185 -0.70 -14.00 -0.80
N PRO A 186 -0.91 -14.80 -1.86
CA PRO A 186 -2.12 -15.60 -1.99
C PRO A 186 -2.26 -16.71 -0.94
N MET A 187 -1.16 -17.11 -0.29
CA MET A 187 -1.16 -18.15 0.76
C MET A 187 -1.44 -17.61 2.16
N LEU A 188 -1.65 -16.30 2.30
CA LEU A 188 -1.99 -15.70 3.57
C LEU A 188 -3.32 -16.27 4.10
N LYS A 189 -3.31 -16.76 5.35
CA LYS A 189 -4.50 -17.31 6.02
C LYS A 189 -5.65 -16.30 6.00
N ALA A 190 -6.88 -16.77 5.82
CA ALA A 190 -8.08 -15.93 5.72
C ALA A 190 -8.26 -15.00 6.94
N ASP A 191 -8.05 -15.52 8.16
CA ASP A 191 -8.15 -14.71 9.38
C ASP A 191 -7.12 -13.57 9.39
N ARG A 192 -5.87 -13.90 9.09
CA ARG A 192 -4.78 -12.91 9.03
C ARG A 192 -4.98 -11.89 7.92
N ARG A 193 -5.53 -12.30 6.78
CA ARG A 193 -5.90 -11.40 5.69
C ARG A 193 -6.94 -10.38 6.15
N ARG A 194 -7.99 -10.81 6.85
CA ARG A 194 -9.01 -9.90 7.40
C ARG A 194 -8.42 -8.91 8.39
N GLU A 195 -7.56 -9.38 9.31
CA GLU A 195 -6.85 -8.49 10.24
C GLU A 195 -6.03 -7.42 9.53
N LEU A 196 -5.30 -7.80 8.46
CA LEU A 196 -4.48 -6.87 7.68
C LEU A 196 -5.32 -5.90 6.83
N GLU A 197 -6.46 -6.35 6.28
CA GLU A 197 -7.41 -5.48 5.58
C GLU A 197 -8.05 -4.45 6.53
N ASP A 198 -8.42 -4.88 7.74
CA ASP A 198 -8.94 -3.99 8.79
C ASP A 198 -7.88 -3.01 9.28
N LEU A 199 -6.64 -3.47 9.42
CA LEU A 199 -5.49 -2.61 9.75
C LEU A 199 -5.29 -1.57 8.65
N GLN A 200 -5.21 -1.99 7.38
CA GLN A 200 -5.03 -1.11 6.22
C GLN A 200 -6.08 0.02 6.18
N ALA A 201 -7.34 -0.30 6.47
CA ALA A 201 -8.43 0.67 6.45
C ALA A 201 -8.33 1.73 7.56
N ARG A 202 -7.51 1.51 8.60
CA ARG A 202 -7.44 2.34 9.80
C ARG A 202 -6.03 2.84 10.11
N ILE A 203 -5.06 2.67 9.20
CA ILE A 203 -3.65 3.06 9.41
C ILE A 203 -3.55 4.54 9.80
N ASP A 204 -4.29 5.41 9.11
CA ASP A 204 -4.27 6.87 9.33
C ASP A 204 -4.82 7.29 10.70
N GLU A 205 -5.55 6.40 11.38
CA GLU A 205 -6.19 6.67 12.68
C GLU A 205 -5.39 6.11 13.87
N LEU A 206 -4.28 5.41 13.61
CA LEU A 206 -3.51 4.77 14.68
C LEU A 206 -2.81 5.80 15.55
N ASN A 207 -2.93 5.63 16.87
CA ASN A 207 -2.10 6.37 17.81
C ASN A 207 -0.69 5.75 17.92
N VAL A 208 0.20 6.41 18.66
CA VAL A 208 1.61 5.98 18.83
C VAL A 208 1.75 4.53 19.30
N GLU A 209 0.97 4.12 20.30
CA GLU A 209 1.05 2.76 20.87
C GLU A 209 0.55 1.71 19.87
N GLN A 210 -0.57 2.00 19.20
CA GLN A 210 -1.14 1.13 18.18
C GLN A 210 -0.23 1.01 16.95
N MET A 211 0.38 2.12 16.52
CA MET A 211 1.35 2.14 15.43
C MET A 211 2.60 1.33 15.79
N SER A 212 3.14 1.49 17.01
CA SER A 212 4.28 0.70 17.50
C SER A 212 3.96 -0.81 17.50
N ALA A 213 2.77 -1.17 17.99
CA ALA A 213 2.32 -2.56 17.99
C ALA A 213 2.18 -3.12 16.56
N ALA A 214 1.58 -2.34 15.65
CA ALA A 214 1.40 -2.75 14.25
C ALA A 214 2.73 -2.97 13.54
N LEU A 215 3.68 -2.02 13.65
CA LEU A 215 5.01 -2.14 13.04
C LEU A 215 5.78 -3.37 13.56
N LYS A 216 5.62 -3.73 14.84
CA LYS A 216 6.22 -4.93 15.43
C LYS A 216 5.54 -6.20 14.94
N ASP A 217 4.22 -6.21 14.88
CA ASP A 217 3.40 -7.35 14.40
C ASP A 217 3.67 -7.68 12.93
N THR A 218 3.89 -6.66 12.09
CA THR A 218 4.26 -6.83 10.68
C THR A 218 5.77 -6.99 10.45
N ASN A 219 6.59 -6.91 11.50
CA ASN A 219 8.05 -6.91 11.43
C ASN A 219 8.60 -5.88 10.41
N THR A 220 8.02 -4.67 10.42
CA THR A 220 8.40 -3.60 9.50
C THR A 220 9.84 -3.13 9.78
N LYS A 221 10.61 -2.95 8.71
CA LYS A 221 12.02 -2.52 8.73
C LYS A 221 12.24 -1.33 7.80
N ALA A 222 13.39 -0.68 7.94
CA ALA A 222 13.81 0.37 7.01
C ALA A 222 13.92 -0.19 5.57
N PRO A 223 13.30 0.43 4.54
CA PRO A 223 13.19 -0.16 3.19
C PRO A 223 14.51 -0.46 2.49
N VAL A 224 15.53 0.37 2.71
CA VAL A 224 16.82 0.28 1.98
C VAL A 224 17.84 -0.56 2.74
N THR A 225 17.89 -0.42 4.06
CA THR A 225 18.92 -1.01 4.92
C THR A 225 18.48 -2.30 5.59
N GLY A 226 17.17 -2.54 5.72
CA GLY A 226 16.61 -3.64 6.48
C GLY A 226 16.81 -3.52 8.00
N ASN A 227 17.25 -2.35 8.48
CA ASN A 227 17.50 -2.11 9.90
C ASN A 227 16.20 -1.99 10.71
N ASP A 228 16.35 -2.12 12.02
CA ASP A 228 15.30 -1.81 12.98
C ASP A 228 14.93 -0.32 12.96
N LEU A 229 13.69 -0.05 13.31
CA LEU A 229 13.13 1.31 13.38
C LEU A 229 13.03 1.75 14.84
N SER A 230 13.13 3.06 15.06
CA SER A 230 12.81 3.66 16.36
C SER A 230 11.33 3.49 16.70
N GLU A 231 10.97 3.75 17.96
CA GLU A 231 9.56 3.92 18.33
C GLU A 231 8.95 5.09 17.53
N PRO A 232 7.67 4.97 17.11
CA PRO A 232 6.96 6.06 16.45
C PRO A 232 6.84 7.28 17.36
N TYR A 233 6.97 8.46 16.79
CA TYR A 233 6.76 9.72 17.51
C TYR A 233 5.99 10.73 16.65
N PRO A 234 5.19 11.62 17.27
CA PRO A 234 4.48 12.65 16.54
C PRO A 234 5.47 13.71 16.01
N PHE A 235 5.32 14.08 14.75
CA PHE A 235 6.07 15.12 14.07
C PHE A 235 5.11 16.15 13.49
N ASN A 236 5.19 17.39 13.94
CA ASN A 236 4.34 18.47 13.43
C ASN A 236 4.74 18.83 11.99
N LEU A 237 3.76 18.98 11.10
CA LEU A 237 3.96 19.20 9.68
C LEU A 237 3.98 20.68 9.25
N MET A 238 3.90 21.61 10.20
CA MET A 238 4.02 23.05 9.94
C MET A 238 5.47 23.53 9.86
#